data_AF-A0A7C0UCH1-F1
#
_entry.id   AF-A0A7C0UCH1-F1
#
_cell.length_a   1.000
_cell.length_b   1.000
_cell.length_c   1.000
_cell.angle_alpha   90.00
_cell.angle_beta   90.00
_cell.angle_gamma   90.00
#
_symmetry.space_group_name_H-M   'P 1'
#
loop_
_entity.id
_entity.type
_entity.pdbx_description
1 polymer ?
#
loop_
_entity_poly.entity_id
_entity_poly.type
_entity_poly.pdbx_seq_one_letter_code
_entity_poly.pdbx_strand_id
1 'polypeptide(L)' 'MKEEIVCPHCGGVVEKYRNPFPTVDIIIEMNGQKVLMIKRKNPPYGWALPGGFVDYGESLEQAAIREAEEETSL' A
#
# COMPACT_ATOMS: atom_id res chain seq x y z
N MET A 1 3.92 -8.32 -17.02
CA MET A 1 4.83 -9.40 -17.46
C MET A 1 4.14 -10.71 -17.15
N LYS A 2 3.98 -11.59 -18.15
CA LYS A 2 3.32 -12.89 -18.01
C LYS A 2 4.40 -13.97 -17.84
N GLU A 3 4.24 -14.84 -16.87
CA GLU A 3 5.07 -16.02 -16.66
C GLU A 3 4.18 -17.25 -16.74
N GLU A 4 4.64 -18.30 -17.42
CA GLU A 4 3.95 -19.58 -17.43
C GLU A 4 4.50 -20.46 -16.29
N ILE A 5 3.60 -21.05 -15.50
CA ILE A 5 3.96 -22.00 -14.45
C ILE A 5 3.24 -23.33 -14.69
N VAL A 6 3.90 -24.45 -14.37
CA VAL A 6 3.33 -25.79 -14.53
C VAL A 6 2.71 -26.23 -13.20
N CYS A 7 1.45 -26.66 -13.23
CA CYS A 7 0.77 -27.20 -12.06
C CYS A 7 1.41 -28.54 -11.65
N PRO A 8 1.93 -28.69 -10.41
CA PRO A 8 2.60 -29.92 -9.99
C PRO A 8 1.65 -31.12 -9.82
N HIS A 9 0.33 -30.87 -9.78
CA HIS A 9 -0.68 -31.92 -9.62
C HIS A 9 -1.17 -32.50 -10.95
N CYS A 10 -1.40 -31.68 -11.97
CA CYS A 10 -1.99 -32.13 -13.25
C CYS A 10 -1.12 -31.85 -14.49
N GLY A 11 0.01 -31.16 -14.35
CA GLY A 11 0.89 -30.81 -15.48
C GLY A 11 0.35 -29.70 -16.40
N GLY A 12 -0.83 -29.14 -16.11
CA GLY A 12 -1.38 -28.02 -16.87
C GLY A 12 -0.54 -26.74 -16.76
N VAL A 13 -0.44 -26.00 -17.85
CA VAL A 13 0.21 -24.68 -17.88
C VAL A 13 -0.78 -23.62 -17.39
N VAL A 14 -0.35 -22.80 -16.43
CA VAL A 14 -1.13 -21.71 -15.84
C VAL A 14 -0.40 -20.38 -16.10
N GLU A 15 -1.13 -19.39 -16.59
CA GLU A 15 -0.60 -18.03 -16.73
C GLU A 15 -0.55 -17.32 -15.36
N LYS A 16 0.64 -16.91 -14.95
CA LYS A 16 0.86 -16.05 -13.78
C LYS A 16 1.13 -14.63 -14.24
N TYR A 17 0.39 -13.70 -13.66
CA TYR A 17 0.55 -12.27 -13.90
C TYR A 17 1.38 -11.64 -12.78
N ARG A 18 2.37 -10.82 -13.17
CA ARG A 18 3.00 -9.88 -12.24
C ARG A 18 2.13 -8.64 -12.13
N ASN A 19 1.29 -8.60 -11.10
CA ASN A 19 0.41 -7.46 -10.80
C ASN A 19 1.14 -6.44 -9.91
N PRO A 20 0.85 -5.14 -10.06
CA PRO A 20 1.31 -4.14 -9.11
C PRO A 20 0.60 -4.33 -7.76
N PHE A 21 1.24 -3.87 -6.69
CA PHE A 21 0.60 -3.68 -5.39
C PHE A 21 0.25 -2.21 -5.24
N PRO A 22 -1.04 -1.83 -5.31
CA PRO A 22 -1.46 -0.45 -5.14
C PRO A 22 -1.20 0.03 -3.70
N THR A 23 -0.77 1.28 -3.58
CA THR A 23 -0.53 1.96 -2.30
C THR A 23 -1.10 3.37 -2.34
N VAL A 24 -1.35 3.94 -1.16
CA VAL A 24 -1.73 5.34 -0.98
C VAL A 24 -0.72 6.05 -0.07
N ASP A 25 -0.47 7.33 -0.34
CA ASP A 25 0.27 8.26 0.52
C ASP A 25 -0.63 9.48 0.76
N ILE A 26 -0.72 9.95 2.01
CA ILE A 26 -1.70 10.95 2.42
C ILE A 26 -1.00 12.24 2.85
N ILE A 27 -1.40 13.37 2.27
CA ILE A 27 -1.02 14.70 2.76
C ILE A 27 -2.09 15.17 3.73
N ILE A 28 -1.77 15.17 5.01
CA ILE A 28 -2.65 15.68 6.07
C ILE A 28 -2.18 17.09 6.45
N GLU A 29 -2.96 18.10 6.09
CA GLU A 29 -2.69 19.50 6.41
C GLU A 29 -3.13 19.84 7.84
N MET A 30 -2.21 20.43 8.61
CA MET A 30 -2.43 20.88 9.98
C MET A 30 -2.42 22.41 10.03
N ASN A 31 -3.56 23.01 10.41
CA ASN A 31 -3.75 24.46 10.53
C ASN A 31 -3.37 25.26 9.26
N GLY A 32 -3.45 24.64 8.07
CA GLY A 32 -3.20 25.26 6.77
C GLY A 32 -1.76 25.71 6.50
N GLN A 33 -0.79 25.30 7.32
CA GLN A 33 0.62 25.71 7.18
C GLN A 33 1.63 24.58 7.39
N LYS A 34 1.18 23.42 7.86
CA LYS A 34 2.04 22.29 8.21
C LYS A 34 1.49 21.01 7.59
N VAL A 35 2.37 20.08 7.27
CA VAL A 35 2.00 18.73 6.82
C VAL A 35 2.45 17.73 7.88
N LEU A 36 1.58 16.79 8.22
CA LEU A 36 1.91 15.69 9.13
C LEU A 36 2.91 14.73 8.46
N MET A 37 3.93 14.33 9.22
CA MET A 37 4.93 13.37 8.78
C MET A 37 5.09 12.28 9.84
N ILE A 38 5.29 11.04 9.39
CA ILE A 38 5.61 9.90 10.25
C ILE A 38 7.10 9.54 10.17
N LYS A 39 7.63 8.90 11.21
CA LYS A 39 8.95 8.26 11.16
C LYS A 39 8.79 6.77 10.91
N ARG A 40 9.37 6.29 9.81
CA ARG A 40 9.32 4.88 9.44
C ARG A 40 9.99 4.00 10.50
N LYS A 41 9.26 3.02 11.01
CA LYS A 41 9.78 2.00 11.95
C LYS A 41 10.69 0.98 11.27
N ASN A 42 10.50 0.73 9.98
CA ASN A 42 11.23 -0.26 9.19
C ASN A 42 12.09 0.39 8.10
N PRO A 43 13.19 -0.25 7.66
CA PRO A 43 14.01 0.24 6.55
C PRO A 43 13.21 0.44 5.24
N PRO A 44 13.62 1.37 4.37
CA PRO A 44 14.59 2.43 4.64
C PRO A 44 14.05 3.40 5.70
N TYR A 45 14.89 3.79 6.67
CA TYR A 45 14.48 4.72 7.72
C TYR A 45 14.39 6.15 7.20
N GLY A 46 13.49 6.94 7.76
CA GLY A 46 13.33 8.35 7.39
C GLY A 46 11.95 8.89 7.74
N TRP A 47 11.76 10.17 7.40
CA TRP A 47 10.44 10.78 7.39
C TRP A 47 9.70 10.37 6.12
N ALA A 48 8.40 10.10 6.25
CA ALA A 48 7.52 9.77 5.14
C ALA A 48 6.13 10.32 5.40
N LEU A 49 5.34 10.47 4.33
CA LEU A 49 3.90 10.63 4.45
C LEU A 49 3.32 9.37 5.09
N PRO A 50 2.23 9.48 5.88
CA PRO A 50 1.48 8.32 6.28
C PRO A 50 0.89 7.63 5.04
N GLY A 51 0.83 6.32 5.05
CA GLY A 51 0.38 5.55 3.90
C GLY A 51 0.71 4.07 3.96
N GLY A 52 0.08 3.32 3.06
CA GLY A 52 0.21 1.87 3.05
C GLY A 52 -0.45 1.23 1.84
N PHE A 53 -0.62 -0.09 1.92
CA PHE A 53 -1.17 -0.89 0.83
C PHE A 53 -2.70 -0.78 0.80
N VAL A 54 -3.25 -0.84 -0.42
CA VAL A 54 -4.71 -0.89 -0.61
C VAL A 54 -5.15 -2.34 -0.51
N ASP A 55 -6.10 -2.61 0.38
CA ASP A 55 -6.62 -3.96 0.58
C ASP A 55 -7.65 -4.36 -0.48
N TYR A 56 -7.85 -5.66 -0.64
CA TYR A 56 -8.84 -6.18 -1.58
C TYR A 56 -10.26 -5.75 -1.19
N GLY A 57 -10.95 -5.13 -2.15
CA GLY A 57 -12.33 -4.65 -1.96
C GLY A 57 -12.42 -3.24 -1.37
N GLU A 58 -11.29 -2.58 -1.13
CA GLU A 58 -11.21 -1.22 -0.61
C GLU A 58 -11.10 -0.19 -1.76
N SER A 59 -11.72 0.99 -1.61
CA SER A 59 -11.45 2.15 -2.46
C SER A 59 -10.16 2.86 -2.02
N LEU A 60 -9.58 3.71 -2.89
CA LEU A 60 -8.37 4.46 -2.51
C LEU A 60 -8.63 5.42 -1.34
N GLU A 61 -9.83 6.00 -1.26
CA GLU A 61 -10.25 6.89 -0.17
C GLU A 61 -10.41 6.13 1.14
N GLN A 62 -10.95 4.91 1.10
CA GLN A 62 -11.06 4.06 2.29
C GLN A 62 -9.69 3.67 2.82
N ALA A 63 -8.77 3.26 1.94
CA ALA A 63 -7.39 2.95 2.31
C ALA A 63 -6.69 4.16 2.93
N ALA A 64 -6.88 5.34 2.34
CA ALA A 64 -6.30 6.59 2.85
C ALA A 64 -6.77 6.93 4.27
N ILE A 65 -8.07 6.75 4.56
CA ILE A 65 -8.63 7.00 5.89
C ILE A 65 -8.09 5.99 6.91
N ARG A 66 -8.10 4.70 6.57
CA ARG A 66 -7.61 3.61 7.43
C ARG A 66 -6.13 3.79 7.78
N GLU A 67 -5.28 4.00 6.78
CA GLU A 67 -3.84 4.18 7.00
C GLU A 67 -3.54 5.44 7.83
N ALA A 68 -4.30 6.53 7.65
CA ALA A 68 -4.19 7.72 8.51
C ALA A 68 -4.50 7.39 9.98
N GLU A 69 -5.59 6.65 10.24
CA GLU A 69 -5.98 6.24 11.60
C GLU A 69 -4.92 5.32 12.23
N GLU A 70 -4.46 4.30 11.50
CA GLU A 70 -3.49 3.31 12.00
C GLU A 70 -2.13 3.92 12.38
N GLU A 71 -1.58 4.81 11.54
CA GLU A 71 -0.24 5.34 11.73
C GLU A 71 -0.18 6.62 12.58
N THR A 72 -1.29 7.36 12.65
CA THR A 72 -1.32 8.68 13.30
C THR A 72 -2.33 8.80 14.44
N SER A 73 -3.24 7.83 14.59
CA SER A 73 -4.33 7.83 15.57
C SER A 73 -5.29 9.02 15.44
N LEU A 74 -5.46 9.53 14.20
CA LEU A 74 -6.40 10.58 13.84
C LEU A 74 -7.74 10.01 13.38
#